data_AF-P46736-F1
#
_entry.id   AF-P46736-F1
#
_cell.length_a   1.000
_cell.length_b   1.000
_cell.length_c   1.000
_cell.angle_alpha   90.00
_cell.angle_beta   90.00
_cell.angle_gamma   90.00
#
_symmetry.space_group_name_H-M   'P 1'
#
loop_
_entity.id
_entity.type
_entity.pdbx_description
1 polymer ?
#
loop_
_entity_poly.entity_id
_entity_poly.type
_entity_poly.pdbx_seq_one_letter_code
_entity_poly.pdbx_strand_id
1 'polypeptide(L)'
;MAVQVVQAVQAVHLESDAFLVCLNHALSTEKEEVMGLCIGELNDDTRSDSKFAYTGTEMRTVAEKVDAVRIVHIHSVIILRRSDKRKDRVEISPEQLSAASTEAERLAELTGRPMRVVGWYHSHPHITVWPSHVDVRTQAMYQMMDQGFVGLIFSCFIEDKNTKTGRVLYTCFQSIQAQKSSESLHGPRDFWSSSQHISIEGQKEEERYERIEIPIHIVPHVTIGKVCLESAVELPKILCQEEQDAYRRIHSLTHLDSVTKIHNGSVFTKNLCSQMSAVSGPLLQWLEDRLEQNQQHLQELQQEKEELMQELSSLE
;
A
#
# COMPACT_ATOMS: atom_id res chain seq x y z
N MET A 1 14.21 -14.61 -29.86
CA MET A 1 12.89 -14.62 -29.21
C MET A 1 12.90 -13.51 -28.18
N ALA A 2 12.17 -12.41 -28.42
CA ALA A 2 12.01 -11.37 -27.42
C ALA A 2 11.18 -11.97 -26.27
N VAL A 3 11.75 -12.04 -25.08
CA VAL A 3 10.98 -12.37 -23.88
C VAL A 3 10.08 -11.17 -23.64
N GLN A 4 8.82 -11.29 -24.06
CA GLN A 4 7.79 -10.32 -23.74
C GLN A 4 7.73 -10.28 -22.22
N VAL A 5 8.14 -9.16 -21.63
CA VAL A 5 8.02 -8.90 -20.19
C VAL A 5 6.52 -8.73 -19.95
N VAL A 6 5.83 -9.84 -19.73
CA VAL A 6 4.40 -9.82 -19.47
C VAL A 6 4.23 -9.20 -18.09
N GLN A 7 3.79 -7.94 -18.04
CA GLN A 7 3.25 -7.34 -16.82
C GLN A 7 2.21 -8.30 -16.26
N ALA A 8 2.45 -8.79 -15.04
CA ALA A 8 1.51 -9.69 -14.40
C ALA A 8 0.20 -8.93 -14.16
N VAL A 9 0.25 -7.72 -13.62
CA VAL A 9 -0.93 -6.90 -13.30
C VAL A 9 -1.12 -5.81 -14.35
N GLN A 10 -2.35 -5.64 -14.84
CA GLN A 10 -2.71 -4.63 -15.85
C GLN A 10 -3.22 -3.33 -15.21
N ALA A 11 -3.90 -3.43 -14.07
CA ALA A 11 -4.40 -2.29 -13.32
C ALA A 11 -4.64 -2.64 -11.83
N VAL A 12 -4.70 -1.61 -11.00
CA VAL A 12 -5.09 -1.67 -9.59
C VAL A 12 -6.30 -0.81 -9.36
N HIS A 13 -7.32 -1.38 -8.75
CA HIS A 13 -8.50 -0.67 -8.24
C HIS A 13 -8.39 -0.58 -6.72
N LEU A 14 -8.21 0.62 -6.19
CA LEU A 14 -8.10 0.86 -4.75
C LEU A 14 -9.38 1.53 -4.25
N GLU A 15 -10.10 0.87 -3.33
CA GLU A 15 -11.31 1.46 -2.73
C GLU A 15 -10.96 2.74 -1.95
N SER A 16 -11.83 3.76 -2.06
CA SER A 16 -11.54 5.09 -1.53
C SER A 16 -11.43 5.16 0.00
N ASP A 17 -12.08 4.25 0.72
CA ASP A 17 -11.96 4.16 2.17
C ASP A 17 -10.64 3.51 2.60
N ALA A 18 -10.14 2.50 1.88
CA ALA A 18 -8.78 1.97 2.05
C ALA A 18 -7.72 3.04 1.70
N PHE A 19 -7.93 3.81 0.63
CA PHE A 19 -7.10 4.97 0.29
C PHE A 19 -7.06 6.01 1.43
N LEU A 20 -8.21 6.31 2.05
CA LEU A 20 -8.29 7.23 3.18
C LEU A 20 -7.46 6.75 4.38
N VAL A 21 -7.48 5.45 4.68
CA VAL A 21 -6.64 4.88 5.76
C VAL A 21 -5.16 5.03 5.44
N CYS A 22 -4.73 4.68 4.22
CA CYS A 22 -3.33 4.85 3.79
C CYS A 22 -2.87 6.31 3.88
N LEU A 23 -3.71 7.24 3.40
CA LEU A 23 -3.40 8.66 3.40
C LEU A 23 -3.30 9.21 4.84
N ASN A 24 -4.26 8.89 5.71
CA ASN A 24 -4.22 9.31 7.10
C ASN A 24 -3.00 8.74 7.83
N HIS A 25 -2.62 7.50 7.53
CA HIS A 25 -1.40 6.90 8.05
C HIS A 25 -0.14 7.63 7.54
N ALA A 26 -0.06 7.92 6.24
CA ALA A 26 1.05 8.66 5.65
C ALA A 26 1.20 10.08 6.23
N LEU A 27 0.07 10.73 6.58
CA LEU A 27 0.03 12.06 7.20
C LEU A 27 0.26 12.04 8.72
N SER A 28 0.41 10.88 9.35
CA SER A 28 0.61 10.77 10.80
C SER A 28 1.98 11.28 11.27
N THR A 29 2.98 11.26 10.40
CA THR A 29 4.34 11.73 10.70
C THR A 29 5.06 12.18 9.43
N GLU A 30 5.78 13.30 9.54
CA GLU A 30 6.70 13.78 8.50
C GLU A 30 8.17 13.42 8.80
N LYS A 31 8.44 12.78 9.96
CA LYS A 31 9.80 12.51 10.45
C LYS A 31 10.36 11.17 10.03
N GLU A 32 9.47 10.22 9.75
CA GLU A 32 9.81 8.87 9.34
C GLU A 32 8.81 8.34 8.31
N GLU A 33 9.26 7.42 7.48
CA GLU A 33 8.39 6.69 6.55
C GLU A 33 7.55 5.68 7.34
N VAL A 34 6.26 5.58 7.02
CA VAL A 34 5.35 4.58 7.57
C VAL A 34 5.01 3.52 6.54
N MET A 35 4.46 2.38 6.96
CA MET A 35 4.22 1.25 6.07
C MET A 35 3.01 0.40 6.46
N GLY A 36 2.43 -0.30 5.48
CA GLY A 36 1.36 -1.25 5.72
C GLY A 36 1.17 -2.23 4.57
N LEU A 37 0.19 -3.11 4.72
CA LEU A 37 -0.18 -4.13 3.75
C LEU A 37 -1.56 -3.86 3.18
N CYS A 38 -1.76 -4.28 1.94
CA CYS A 38 -3.03 -4.18 1.21
C CYS A 38 -3.69 -5.55 1.13
N ILE A 39 -4.97 -5.63 1.49
CA ILE A 39 -5.80 -6.83 1.38
C ILE A 39 -6.83 -6.61 0.28
N GLY A 40 -6.98 -7.63 -0.54
CA GLY A 40 -7.79 -7.54 -1.74
C GLY A 40 -7.97 -8.88 -2.42
N GLU A 41 -8.41 -8.83 -3.67
CA GLU A 41 -8.54 -9.97 -4.56
C GLU A 41 -7.89 -9.68 -5.92
N LEU A 42 -7.49 -10.75 -6.61
CA LEU A 42 -6.99 -10.68 -7.97
C LEU A 42 -8.11 -11.21 -8.88
N ASN A 43 -8.65 -10.35 -9.74
CA ASN A 43 -9.63 -10.75 -10.72
C ASN A 43 -8.93 -11.01 -12.07
N ASP A 44 -8.99 -12.25 -12.53
CA ASP A 44 -8.65 -12.60 -13.90
C ASP A 44 -9.91 -12.35 -14.73
N ASP A 45 -10.08 -11.15 -15.29
CA ASP A 45 -11.19 -10.85 -16.20
C ASP A 45 -10.97 -11.63 -17.52
N THR A 46 -11.25 -12.93 -17.51
CA THR A 46 -11.63 -13.64 -18.72
C THR A 46 -13.00 -13.11 -19.07
N ARG A 47 -13.06 -12.15 -19.98
CA ARG A 47 -14.28 -11.56 -20.55
C ARG A 47 -15.21 -12.69 -21.03
N SER A 48 -16.03 -13.20 -20.11
CA SER A 48 -17.02 -14.26 -20.33
C SER A 48 -18.42 -13.68 -20.39
N ASP A 49 -18.56 -12.48 -20.96
CA ASP A 49 -19.82 -12.05 -21.58
C ASP A 49 -19.98 -12.75 -22.95
N SER A 50 -20.00 -14.08 -22.94
CA SER A 50 -20.50 -14.87 -24.05
C SER A 50 -21.85 -15.47 -23.66
N LYS A 51 -22.83 -14.61 -23.36
CA LYS A 51 -24.23 -14.87 -23.78
C LYS A 51 -24.32 -14.63 -25.29
N PHE A 52 -23.62 -15.47 -26.07
CA PHE A 52 -23.87 -15.60 -27.50
C PHE A 52 -24.39 -17.01 -27.78
N ALA A 53 -25.69 -17.04 -28.10
CA ALA A 53 -26.32 -18.15 -28.79
C ALA A 53 -25.57 -18.45 -30.09
N TYR A 54 -25.42 -19.72 -30.46
CA TYR A 54 -25.95 -20.26 -31.72
C TYR A 54 -25.67 -21.76 -31.81
N THR A 55 -26.66 -22.41 -32.41
CA THR A 55 -26.81 -23.81 -32.77
C THR A 55 -25.73 -24.32 -33.74
N GLY A 56 -25.34 -25.59 -33.58
CA GLY A 56 -25.03 -26.46 -34.71
C GLY A 56 -23.59 -26.46 -35.24
N THR A 57 -22.92 -27.59 -34.99
CA THR A 57 -21.93 -28.26 -35.86
C THR A 57 -20.53 -27.65 -35.98
N GLU A 58 -19.59 -28.33 -35.32
CA GLU A 58 -18.13 -28.36 -35.55
C GLU A 58 -17.34 -27.04 -35.42
N MET A 59 -16.66 -26.88 -34.28
CA MET A 59 -15.53 -25.95 -34.16
C MET A 59 -14.34 -26.62 -33.45
N ARG A 60 -13.23 -26.74 -34.20
CA ARG A 60 -11.87 -26.83 -33.66
C ARG A 60 -11.51 -25.44 -33.11
N THR A 61 -11.46 -25.28 -31.79
CA THR A 61 -10.96 -24.04 -31.18
C THR A 61 -9.44 -24.10 -31.08
N VAL A 62 -8.77 -23.36 -31.96
CA VAL A 62 -7.46 -22.80 -31.64
C VAL A 62 -7.73 -21.77 -30.54
N ALA A 63 -7.45 -22.14 -29.29
CA ALA A 63 -7.54 -21.20 -28.18
C ALA A 63 -6.44 -20.14 -28.37
N GLU A 64 -6.76 -19.05 -29.07
CA GLU A 64 -6.02 -17.80 -28.92
C GLU A 64 -6.10 -17.44 -27.44
N LYS A 65 -4.95 -17.49 -26.75
CA LYS A 65 -4.81 -16.94 -25.40
C LYS A 65 -5.09 -15.44 -25.50
N VAL A 66 -6.36 -15.05 -25.32
CA VAL A 66 -6.70 -13.68 -24.99
C VAL A 66 -6.02 -13.43 -23.65
N ASP A 67 -5.03 -12.53 -23.64
CA ASP A 67 -4.33 -12.13 -22.42
C ASP A 67 -5.36 -11.70 -21.39
N ALA A 68 -5.57 -12.54 -20.36
CA ALA A 68 -6.51 -12.24 -19.29
C ALA A 68 -6.08 -10.93 -18.64
N VAL A 69 -6.99 -9.96 -18.58
CA VAL A 69 -6.71 -8.69 -17.91
C VAL A 69 -6.73 -8.98 -16.42
N ARG A 70 -5.56 -8.89 -15.78
CA ARG A 70 -5.40 -9.16 -14.36
C ARG A 70 -5.47 -7.85 -13.59
N ILE A 71 -6.57 -7.67 -12.86
CA ILE A 71 -6.83 -6.46 -12.07
C ILE A 71 -6.77 -6.83 -10.60
N VAL A 72 -5.97 -6.08 -9.82
CA VAL A 72 -5.95 -6.21 -8.36
C VAL A 72 -6.96 -5.25 -7.77
N HIS A 73 -7.92 -5.77 -7.02
CA HIS A 73 -8.90 -4.98 -6.27
C HIS A 73 -8.50 -4.93 -4.80
N ILE A 74 -8.10 -3.76 -4.30
CA ILE A 74 -7.73 -3.53 -2.89
C ILE A 74 -8.95 -3.01 -2.15
N HIS A 75 -9.46 -3.80 -1.20
CA HIS A 75 -10.65 -3.49 -0.41
C HIS A 75 -10.33 -2.95 0.99
N SER A 76 -9.18 -3.32 1.56
CA SER A 76 -8.80 -2.89 2.90
C SER A 76 -7.28 -2.89 3.08
N VAL A 77 -6.82 -2.35 4.20
CA VAL A 77 -5.39 -2.30 4.54
C VAL A 77 -5.13 -2.64 5.99
N ILE A 78 -3.90 -3.08 6.28
CA ILE A 78 -3.38 -3.28 7.62
C ILE A 78 -2.26 -2.26 7.85
N ILE A 79 -2.41 -1.45 8.90
CA ILE A 79 -1.35 -0.56 9.39
C ILE A 79 -0.31 -1.42 10.11
N LEU A 80 0.96 -1.32 9.71
CA LEU A 80 2.04 -2.07 10.33
C LEU A 80 2.89 -1.18 11.24
N ARG A 81 3.34 -1.78 12.33
CA ARG A 81 4.40 -1.24 13.19
C ARG A 81 5.74 -1.34 12.48
N ARG A 82 6.53 -0.28 12.51
CA ARG A 82 7.86 -0.28 11.90
C ARG A 82 8.93 -0.59 12.95
N SER A 83 9.60 -1.74 12.83
CA SER A 83 10.67 -2.15 13.73
C SER A 83 12.00 -1.45 13.44
N ASP A 84 12.34 -1.23 12.17
CA ASP A 84 13.55 -0.52 11.73
C ASP A 84 13.20 0.86 11.19
N LYS A 85 13.64 1.92 11.88
CA LYS A 85 13.32 3.33 11.56
C LYS A 85 14.41 4.05 10.73
N ARG A 86 15.35 3.31 10.10
CA ARG A 86 16.40 3.90 9.23
C ARG A 86 15.82 4.40 7.91
N LYS A 87 16.28 5.56 7.40
CA LYS A 87 15.85 6.09 6.09
C LYS A 87 16.04 5.06 4.96
N ASP A 88 15.07 4.97 4.03
CA ASP A 88 15.10 4.10 2.84
C ASP A 88 15.17 2.60 3.15
N ARG A 89 14.87 2.19 4.39
CA ARG A 89 14.77 0.77 4.79
C ARG A 89 13.36 0.49 5.30
N VAL A 90 12.52 0.04 4.39
CA VAL A 90 11.14 -0.38 4.63
C VAL A 90 11.04 -1.87 4.27
N GLU A 91 11.15 -2.72 5.27
CA GLU A 91 11.09 -4.18 5.13
C GLU A 91 9.98 -4.72 6.03
N ILE A 92 9.10 -5.56 5.47
CA ILE A 92 8.02 -6.22 6.22
C ILE A 92 8.56 -7.54 6.74
N SER A 93 8.44 -7.80 8.04
CA SER A 93 8.94 -9.04 8.60
C SER A 93 8.09 -10.24 8.17
N PRO A 94 8.65 -11.46 8.06
CA PRO A 94 7.87 -12.66 7.76
C PRO A 94 6.72 -12.90 8.75
N GLU A 95 6.90 -12.52 10.02
CA GLU A 95 5.86 -12.60 11.05
C GLU A 95 4.70 -11.63 10.76
N GLN A 96 5.00 -10.43 10.26
CA GLN A 96 3.97 -9.46 9.85
C GLN A 96 3.20 -9.95 8.61
N LEU A 97 3.89 -10.53 7.63
CA LEU A 97 3.23 -11.15 6.47
C LEU A 97 2.33 -12.33 6.89
N SER A 98 2.79 -13.16 7.83
CA SER A 98 2.00 -14.28 8.37
C SER A 98 0.76 -13.78 9.13
N ALA A 99 0.90 -12.75 9.97
CA ALA A 99 -0.22 -12.13 10.67
C ALA A 99 -1.24 -11.51 9.69
N ALA A 100 -0.75 -10.84 8.64
CA ALA A 100 -1.61 -10.28 7.60
C ALA A 100 -2.32 -11.36 6.78
N SER A 101 -1.68 -12.50 6.53
CA SER A 101 -2.33 -13.64 5.87
C SER A 101 -3.47 -14.20 6.72
N THR A 102 -3.25 -14.33 8.04
CA THR A 102 -4.30 -14.77 8.99
C THR A 102 -5.48 -13.80 9.00
N GLU A 103 -5.20 -12.50 8.97
CA GLU A 103 -6.23 -11.48 8.91
C GLU A 103 -6.98 -11.48 7.57
N ALA A 104 -6.30 -11.72 6.45
CA ALA A 104 -6.93 -11.87 5.14
C ALA A 104 -7.87 -13.08 5.10
N GLU A 105 -7.48 -14.22 5.68
CA GLU A 105 -8.34 -15.40 5.82
C GLU A 105 -9.59 -15.09 6.66
N ARG A 106 -9.42 -14.39 7.79
CA ARG A 106 -10.55 -13.93 8.62
C ARG A 106 -11.51 -13.03 7.84
N LEU A 107 -10.98 -12.10 7.05
CA LEU A 107 -11.79 -11.21 6.21
C LEU A 107 -12.49 -11.97 5.07
N ALA A 108 -11.85 -13.00 4.51
CA ALA A 108 -12.45 -13.84 3.49
C ALA A 108 -13.68 -14.58 4.05
N GLU A 109 -13.55 -15.17 5.24
CA GLU A 109 -14.67 -15.83 5.92
C GLU A 109 -15.80 -14.86 6.27
N LEU A 110 -15.48 -13.66 6.76
CA LEU A 110 -16.47 -12.66 7.17
C LEU A 110 -17.25 -12.07 6.00
N THR A 111 -16.58 -11.86 4.86
CA THR A 111 -17.16 -11.17 3.70
C THR A 111 -17.67 -12.12 2.62
N GLY A 112 -17.26 -13.39 2.64
CA GLY A 112 -17.52 -14.34 1.56
C GLY A 112 -16.75 -14.03 0.27
N ARG A 113 -15.74 -13.15 0.32
CA ARG A 113 -14.88 -12.81 -0.82
C ARG A 113 -13.51 -13.49 -0.69
N PRO A 114 -12.81 -13.81 -1.80
CA PRO A 114 -11.49 -14.45 -1.79
C PRO A 114 -10.36 -13.47 -1.38
N MET A 115 -10.43 -12.92 -0.17
CA MET A 115 -9.49 -11.94 0.35
C MET A 115 -8.10 -12.55 0.58
N ARG A 116 -7.05 -11.88 0.08
CA ARG A 116 -5.64 -12.21 0.29
C ARG A 116 -4.80 -10.94 0.43
N VAL A 117 -3.56 -11.09 0.90
CA VAL A 117 -2.59 -9.99 0.84
C VAL A 117 -2.15 -9.80 -0.61
N VAL A 118 -2.41 -8.63 -1.19
CA VAL A 118 -2.17 -8.34 -2.62
C VAL A 118 -1.10 -7.29 -2.86
N GLY A 119 -0.66 -6.59 -1.82
CA GLY A 119 0.35 -5.57 -1.97
C GLY A 119 0.80 -4.95 -0.65
N TRP A 120 1.64 -3.93 -0.78
CA TRP A 120 2.15 -3.14 0.33
C TRP A 120 2.13 -1.65 -0.03
N TYR A 121 2.16 -0.81 1.00
CA TYR A 121 2.32 0.62 0.82
C TYR A 121 3.29 1.21 1.83
N HIS A 122 3.94 2.31 1.45
CA HIS A 122 4.70 3.15 2.38
C HIS A 122 4.61 4.63 2.04
N SER A 123 5.06 5.49 2.96
CA SER A 123 5.04 6.94 2.79
C SER A 123 6.41 7.50 2.45
N HIS A 124 6.42 8.56 1.64
CA HIS A 124 7.58 9.32 1.21
C HIS A 124 7.43 10.78 1.71
N PRO A 125 7.70 11.08 2.99
CA PRO A 125 7.61 12.43 3.52
C PRO A 125 8.76 13.29 2.97
N HIS A 126 8.45 14.49 2.44
CA HIS A 126 9.44 15.45 1.92
C HIS A 126 10.28 14.94 0.73
N ILE A 127 9.93 13.80 0.12
CA ILE A 127 10.63 13.20 -1.02
C ILE A 127 9.65 12.83 -2.14
N THR A 128 10.19 12.61 -3.34
CA THR A 128 9.36 12.33 -4.53
C THR A 128 8.57 11.04 -4.40
N VAL A 129 7.43 10.94 -5.08
CA VAL A 129 6.57 9.73 -5.13
C VAL A 129 7.22 8.53 -5.84
N TRP A 130 8.31 8.77 -6.56
CA TRP A 130 9.00 7.73 -7.31
C TRP A 130 9.72 6.73 -6.40
N PRO A 131 9.62 5.41 -6.68
CA PRO A 131 10.29 4.39 -5.87
C PRO A 131 11.81 4.54 -5.96
N SER A 132 12.47 4.36 -4.82
CA SER A 132 13.93 4.29 -4.72
C SER A 132 14.46 2.97 -5.31
N HIS A 133 15.79 2.85 -5.44
CA HIS A 133 16.40 1.59 -5.86
C HIS A 133 16.16 0.47 -4.83
N VAL A 134 16.01 0.83 -3.54
CA VAL A 134 15.68 -0.12 -2.48
C VAL A 134 14.23 -0.57 -2.61
N ASP A 135 13.29 0.35 -2.84
CA ASP A 135 11.88 0.03 -3.06
C ASP A 135 11.69 -0.95 -4.22
N VAL A 136 12.35 -0.71 -5.35
CA VAL A 136 12.27 -1.58 -6.54
C VAL A 136 12.81 -2.98 -6.24
N ARG A 137 13.92 -3.08 -5.49
CA ARG A 137 14.50 -4.36 -5.09
C ARG A 137 13.60 -5.12 -4.12
N THR A 138 13.05 -4.43 -3.12
CA THR A 138 12.09 -5.00 -2.16
C THR A 138 10.83 -5.48 -2.87
N GLN A 139 10.31 -4.69 -3.81
CA GLN A 139 9.18 -5.06 -4.65
C GLN A 139 9.49 -6.31 -5.51
N ALA A 140 10.68 -6.40 -6.11
CA ALA A 140 11.12 -7.60 -6.82
C ALA A 140 11.16 -8.84 -5.91
N MET A 141 11.63 -8.70 -4.67
CA MET A 141 11.63 -9.78 -3.69
C MET A 141 10.21 -10.24 -3.35
N TYR A 142 9.26 -9.33 -3.17
CA TYR A 142 7.86 -9.72 -2.94
C TYR A 142 7.24 -10.39 -4.17
N GLN A 143 7.61 -9.95 -5.38
CA GLN A 143 7.17 -10.59 -6.61
C GLN A 143 7.73 -12.00 -6.84
N MET A 144 8.80 -12.39 -6.14
CA MET A 144 9.24 -13.79 -6.12
C MET A 144 8.26 -14.70 -5.37
N MET A 145 7.51 -14.16 -4.40
CA MET A 145 6.47 -14.88 -3.67
C MET A 145 5.14 -14.86 -4.41
N ASP A 146 4.75 -13.70 -4.95
CA ASP A 146 3.51 -13.53 -5.70
C ASP A 146 3.72 -12.55 -6.86
N GLN A 147 3.63 -13.05 -8.09
CA GLN A 147 3.81 -12.22 -9.30
C GLN A 147 2.75 -11.10 -9.40
N GLY A 148 1.59 -11.26 -8.75
CA GLY A 148 0.53 -10.26 -8.68
C GLY A 148 0.74 -9.19 -7.60
N PHE A 149 1.81 -9.27 -6.80
CA PHE A 149 2.03 -8.34 -5.69
C PHE A 149 2.34 -6.93 -6.18
N VAL A 150 1.68 -5.92 -5.64
CA VAL A 150 1.84 -4.51 -6.03
C VAL A 150 2.39 -3.64 -4.91
N GLY A 151 3.19 -2.63 -5.26
CA GLY A 151 3.69 -1.61 -4.34
C GLY A 151 2.96 -0.28 -4.55
N LEU A 152 2.62 0.40 -3.46
CA LEU A 152 2.04 1.75 -3.46
C LEU A 152 2.95 2.71 -2.68
N ILE A 153 3.11 3.93 -3.17
CA ILE A 153 3.87 4.97 -2.48
C ILE A 153 3.01 6.21 -2.33
N PHE A 154 2.99 6.79 -1.12
CA PHE A 154 2.31 8.04 -0.81
C PHE A 154 3.35 9.13 -0.49
N SER A 155 3.63 10.01 -1.44
CA SER A 155 4.47 11.19 -1.22
C SER A 155 3.67 12.29 -0.54
N CYS A 156 4.14 12.73 0.62
CA CYS A 156 3.42 13.64 1.51
C CYS A 156 4.34 14.75 2.02
N PHE A 157 3.73 15.82 2.54
CA PHE A 157 4.43 17.00 3.06
C PHE A 157 5.28 17.74 2.00
N ILE A 158 4.89 17.67 0.72
CA ILE A 158 5.58 18.42 -0.34
C ILE A 158 5.05 19.84 -0.37
N GLU A 159 5.86 20.80 0.07
CA GLU A 159 5.50 22.22 0.04
C GLU A 159 6.41 23.00 -0.92
N ASP A 160 5.80 23.72 -1.86
CA ASP A 160 6.51 24.72 -2.65
C ASP A 160 6.50 26.06 -1.91
N LYS A 161 7.65 26.45 -1.36
CA LYS A 161 7.82 27.69 -0.59
C LYS A 161 7.45 28.96 -1.36
N ASN A 162 7.55 28.95 -2.68
CA ASN A 162 7.25 30.13 -3.50
C ASN A 162 5.74 30.27 -3.72
N THR A 163 5.05 29.17 -4.03
CA THR A 163 3.61 29.17 -4.30
C THR A 163 2.74 28.95 -3.06
N LYS A 164 3.36 28.51 -1.94
CA LYS A 164 2.68 28.05 -0.72
C LYS A 164 1.67 26.93 -0.99
N THR A 165 1.92 26.13 -2.03
CA THR A 165 1.06 24.99 -2.37
C THR A 165 1.61 23.72 -1.72
N GLY A 166 0.75 23.02 -0.99
CA GLY A 166 1.01 21.66 -0.52
C GLY A 166 0.60 20.64 -1.58
N ARG A 167 1.38 19.57 -1.74
CA ARG A 167 1.08 18.45 -2.64
C ARG A 167 1.16 17.14 -1.88
N VAL A 168 0.22 16.26 -2.21
CA VAL A 168 0.26 14.84 -1.89
C VAL A 168 0.12 14.09 -3.19
N LEU A 169 1.01 13.14 -3.45
CA LEU A 169 0.99 12.32 -4.65
C LEU A 169 0.98 10.86 -4.25
N TYR A 170 0.40 10.00 -5.09
CA TYR A 170 0.47 8.56 -4.92
C TYR A 170 0.84 7.90 -6.26
N THR A 171 1.47 6.74 -6.18
CA THR A 171 1.78 5.92 -7.37
C THR A 171 1.62 4.44 -7.04
N CYS A 172 1.46 3.63 -8.08
CA CYS A 172 1.48 2.18 -8.00
C CYS A 172 2.54 1.62 -8.95
N PHE A 173 3.29 0.63 -8.49
CA PHE A 173 4.39 0.07 -9.25
C PHE A 173 4.58 -1.43 -9.01
N GLN A 174 5.21 -2.07 -9.98
CA GLN A 174 5.88 -3.36 -9.85
C GLN A 174 7.35 -3.20 -10.24
N SER A 175 8.10 -4.28 -10.11
CA SER A 175 9.47 -4.41 -10.58
C SER A 175 9.57 -5.43 -11.70
N ILE A 176 10.42 -5.15 -12.68
CA ILE A 176 10.76 -6.03 -13.80
C ILE A 176 12.27 -6.21 -13.89
N GLN A 177 12.72 -7.34 -14.42
CA GLN A 177 14.14 -7.56 -14.64
C GLN A 177 14.65 -6.67 -15.78
N ALA A 178 15.71 -5.90 -15.54
CA ALA A 178 16.33 -5.02 -16.53
C ALA A 178 16.82 -5.86 -17.73
N GLN A 179 16.45 -5.45 -18.95
CA GLN A 179 17.03 -6.08 -20.15
C GLN A 179 18.49 -5.64 -20.26
N LYS A 180 19.42 -6.60 -20.29
CA LYS A 180 20.81 -6.30 -20.67
C LYS A 180 20.79 -5.68 -22.06
N SER A 181 21.05 -4.39 -22.17
CA SER A 181 21.29 -3.73 -23.45
C SER A 181 22.42 -4.45 -24.15
N SER A 182 22.11 -5.16 -25.23
CA SER A 182 23.12 -5.73 -26.12
C SER A 182 23.68 -4.60 -26.99
N GLU A 183 24.46 -3.70 -26.41
CA GLU A 183 25.18 -2.65 -27.13
C GLU A 183 26.70 -2.86 -27.03
N SER A 184 27.26 -3.39 -28.12
CA SER A 184 28.59 -3.13 -28.72
C SER A 184 29.14 -4.40 -29.40
N LEU A 185 28.47 -4.83 -30.46
CA LEU A 185 29.07 -5.73 -31.44
C LEU A 185 29.63 -4.86 -32.58
N HIS A 186 30.95 -4.96 -32.80
CA HIS A 186 31.75 -4.40 -33.92
C HIS A 186 32.57 -3.13 -33.64
N GLY A 187 33.77 -3.34 -33.09
CA GLY A 187 34.98 -2.57 -33.41
C GLY A 187 36.11 -3.55 -33.73
N PRO A 188 36.83 -3.43 -34.87
CA PRO A 188 37.86 -4.39 -35.26
C PRO A 188 39.06 -4.38 -34.31
N ARG A 189 39.65 -5.56 -34.12
CA ARG A 189 40.87 -5.82 -33.35
C ARG A 189 42.09 -5.15 -34.01
N ASP A 190 42.71 -4.20 -33.31
CA ASP A 190 44.12 -3.81 -33.47
C ASP A 190 44.65 -3.48 -32.06
N PHE A 191 45.54 -4.31 -31.49
CA PHE A 191 46.99 -4.13 -31.49
C PHE A 191 47.49 -3.33 -30.26
N TRP A 192 48.20 -4.03 -29.37
CA TRP A 192 49.15 -3.56 -28.35
C TRP A 192 48.62 -2.88 -27.07
N SER A 193 48.66 -3.61 -25.95
CA SER A 193 49.71 -3.48 -24.92
C SER A 193 49.29 -4.14 -23.61
N SER A 194 50.15 -5.02 -23.10
CA SER A 194 50.08 -5.59 -21.77
C SER A 194 50.05 -4.51 -20.68
N SER A 195 49.06 -4.56 -19.79
CA SER A 195 49.19 -4.16 -18.39
C SER A 195 48.03 -4.70 -17.57
N GLN A 196 48.39 -5.31 -16.45
CA GLN A 196 47.54 -5.95 -15.45
C GLN A 196 46.51 -4.96 -14.91
N HIS A 197 45.24 -5.33 -14.91
CA HIS A 197 44.28 -4.84 -13.92
C HIS A 197 43.33 -5.99 -13.53
N ILE A 198 43.51 -6.43 -12.28
CA ILE A 198 42.63 -7.33 -11.56
C ILE A 198 41.24 -6.68 -11.54
N SER A 199 40.26 -7.35 -12.15
CA SER A 199 38.87 -6.90 -12.18
C SER A 199 38.20 -7.27 -10.87
N ILE A 200 37.74 -6.25 -10.16
CA ILE A 200 36.90 -6.32 -8.97
C ILE A 200 35.56 -6.93 -9.40
N GLU A 201 35.31 -8.20 -9.06
CA GLU A 201 34.07 -8.95 -9.34
C GLU A 201 32.90 -8.61 -8.38
N GLY A 202 32.99 -7.55 -7.59
CA GLY A 202 32.05 -7.27 -6.49
C GLY A 202 30.98 -6.20 -6.71
N GLN A 203 30.92 -5.51 -7.85
CA GLN A 203 30.07 -4.30 -8.00
C GLN A 203 29.04 -4.33 -9.16
N LYS A 204 28.77 -5.48 -9.79
CA LYS A 204 27.87 -5.57 -10.97
C LYS A 204 26.48 -6.17 -10.73
N GLU A 205 26.08 -6.44 -9.49
CA GLU A 205 24.74 -7.00 -9.22
C GLU A 205 23.64 -5.95 -9.00
N GLU A 206 23.98 -4.66 -8.88
CA GLU A 206 23.04 -3.62 -8.46
C GLU A 206 21.99 -3.23 -9.53
N GLU A 207 22.20 -3.56 -10.81
CA GLU A 207 21.33 -3.18 -11.94
C GLU A 207 20.44 -4.32 -12.45
N ARG A 208 19.89 -5.17 -11.58
CA ARG A 208 19.03 -6.29 -12.06
C ARG A 208 17.57 -5.93 -12.27
N TYR A 209 17.05 -4.89 -11.62
CA TYR A 209 15.62 -4.62 -11.60
C TYR A 209 15.30 -3.15 -11.87
N GLU A 210 14.28 -2.93 -12.69
CA GLU A 210 13.73 -1.62 -13.03
C GLU A 210 12.30 -1.51 -12.50
N ARG A 211 11.84 -0.28 -12.27
CA ARG A 211 10.44 -0.03 -11.90
C ARG A 211 9.57 -0.07 -13.16
N ILE A 212 8.34 -0.55 -12.99
CA ILE A 212 7.28 -0.39 -13.98
C ILE A 212 6.05 0.18 -13.29
N GLU A 213 5.47 1.23 -13.87
CA GLU A 213 4.24 1.83 -13.36
C GLU A 213 3.04 0.93 -13.65
N ILE A 214 2.15 0.81 -12.67
CA ILE A 214 0.87 0.10 -12.82
C ILE A 214 -0.25 1.14 -12.75
N PRO A 215 -1.16 1.19 -13.74
CA PRO A 215 -2.33 2.05 -13.67
C PRO A 215 -3.12 1.82 -12.38
N ILE A 216 -3.39 2.88 -11.62
CA ILE A 216 -4.17 2.83 -10.38
C ILE A 216 -5.39 3.73 -10.48
N HIS A 217 -6.55 3.20 -10.10
CA HIS A 217 -7.82 3.92 -10.04
C HIS A 217 -8.37 3.89 -8.62
N ILE A 218 -8.78 5.05 -8.11
CA ILE A 218 -9.50 5.14 -6.84
C ILE A 218 -10.98 4.87 -7.13
N VAL A 219 -11.49 3.75 -6.61
CA VAL A 219 -12.90 3.36 -6.77
C VAL A 219 -13.72 4.02 -5.67
N PRO A 220 -14.73 4.86 -6.00
CA PRO A 220 -15.57 5.49 -5.00
C PRO A 220 -16.32 4.45 -4.16
N HIS A 221 -16.11 4.49 -2.85
CA HIS A 221 -16.86 3.73 -1.86
C HIS A 221 -17.67 4.71 -0.99
N VAL A 222 -19.00 4.65 -1.08
CA VAL A 222 -19.93 5.68 -0.58
C VAL A 222 -19.85 5.87 0.94
N THR A 223 -19.57 4.79 1.68
CA THR A 223 -19.43 4.77 3.14
C THR A 223 -18.02 4.34 3.55
N ILE A 224 -17.68 4.43 4.83
CA ILE A 224 -16.42 3.83 5.32
C ILE A 224 -16.75 2.42 5.80
N GLY A 225 -16.12 1.41 5.19
CA GLY A 225 -16.32 0.02 5.58
C GLY A 225 -15.87 -0.23 7.02
N LYS A 226 -16.54 -1.16 7.71
CA LYS A 226 -16.19 -1.55 9.09
C LYS A 226 -14.71 -1.92 9.22
N VAL A 227 -14.19 -2.66 8.25
CA VAL A 227 -12.79 -3.12 8.23
C VAL A 227 -11.83 -1.93 8.13
N CYS A 228 -12.08 -0.98 7.23
CA CYS A 228 -11.25 0.22 7.09
C CYS A 228 -11.31 1.11 8.35
N LEU A 229 -12.47 1.22 8.99
CA LEU A 229 -12.60 1.92 10.27
C LEU A 229 -11.82 1.23 11.39
N GLU A 230 -11.92 -0.10 11.50
CA GLU A 230 -11.12 -0.89 12.45
C GLU A 230 -9.62 -0.67 12.21
N SER A 231 -9.15 -0.72 10.96
CA SER A 231 -7.76 -0.42 10.63
C SER A 231 -7.33 1.01 11.00
N ALA A 232 -8.19 2.01 10.81
CA ALA A 232 -7.88 3.40 11.14
C ALA A 232 -7.68 3.61 12.66
N VAL A 233 -8.48 2.94 13.50
CA VAL A 233 -8.38 3.05 14.97
C VAL A 233 -7.23 2.24 15.58
N GLU A 234 -6.54 1.41 14.79
CA GLU A 234 -5.34 0.70 15.23
C GLU A 234 -4.11 1.61 15.33
N LEU A 235 -4.01 2.68 14.52
CA LEU A 235 -2.85 3.58 14.54
C LEU A 235 -2.49 4.11 15.95
N PRO A 236 -3.41 4.74 16.71
CA PRO A 236 -3.08 5.20 18.07
C PRO A 236 -2.72 4.05 19.02
N LYS A 237 -3.28 2.85 18.82
CA LYS A 237 -2.92 1.67 19.63
C LYS A 237 -1.49 1.22 19.33
N ILE A 238 -1.11 1.17 18.05
CA ILE A 238 0.25 0.81 17.61
C ILE A 238 1.27 1.80 18.16
N LEU A 239 1.02 3.10 18.03
CA LEU A 239 1.92 4.16 18.53
C LEU A 239 2.08 4.11 20.06
N CYS A 240 1.00 3.82 20.79
CA CYS A 240 1.04 3.65 22.24
C CYS A 240 1.84 2.40 22.64
N GLN A 241 1.65 1.28 21.93
CA GLN A 241 2.42 0.05 22.13
C GLN A 241 3.91 0.26 21.81
N GLU A 242 4.26 1.05 20.79
CA GLU A 242 5.63 1.42 20.48
C GLU A 242 6.34 2.10 21.66
N GLU A 243 5.70 3.11 22.23
CA GLU A 243 6.21 3.83 23.41
C GLU A 243 6.27 2.92 24.64
N GLN A 244 5.24 2.11 24.88
CA GLN A 244 5.21 1.18 26.01
C GLN A 244 6.36 0.16 25.94
N ASP A 245 6.63 -0.42 24.77
CA ASP A 245 7.70 -1.40 24.63
C ASP A 245 9.08 -0.75 24.74
N ALA A 246 9.26 0.46 24.21
CA ALA A 246 10.49 1.22 24.39
C ALA A 246 10.72 1.53 25.88
N TYR A 247 9.68 1.97 26.59
CA TYR A 247 9.73 2.25 28.02
C TYR A 247 10.02 0.97 28.83
N ARG A 248 9.37 -0.16 28.52
CA ARG A 248 9.63 -1.46 29.16
C ARG A 248 11.06 -1.93 28.97
N ARG A 249 11.63 -1.79 27.76
CA ARG A 249 13.04 -2.14 27.51
C ARG A 249 13.98 -1.32 28.39
N ILE A 250 13.74 -0.02 28.52
CA ILE A 250 14.53 0.84 29.40
C ILE A 250 14.34 0.45 30.87
N HIS A 251 13.11 0.17 31.29
CA HIS A 251 12.79 -0.21 32.66
C HIS A 251 13.33 -1.58 33.07
N SER A 252 13.61 -2.46 32.09
CA SER A 252 14.25 -3.77 32.32
C SER A 252 15.71 -3.65 32.77
N LEU A 253 16.34 -2.49 32.58
CA LEU A 253 17.70 -2.22 33.05
C LEU A 253 17.69 -1.97 34.56
N THR A 254 18.10 -2.99 35.32
CA THR A 254 18.07 -2.99 36.80
C THR A 254 18.99 -1.94 37.44
N HIS A 255 20.08 -1.57 36.77
CA HIS A 255 21.13 -0.67 37.28
C HIS A 255 20.86 0.83 37.09
N LEU A 256 19.67 1.20 36.62
CA LEU A 256 19.34 2.59 36.33
C LEU A 256 19.07 3.38 37.63
N ASP A 257 19.64 4.58 37.75
CA ASP A 257 19.43 5.43 38.93
C ASP A 257 18.00 5.99 38.96
N SER A 258 17.55 6.37 40.17
CA SER A 258 16.17 6.84 40.39
C SER A 258 15.84 8.14 39.64
N VAL A 259 16.82 9.04 39.46
CA VAL A 259 16.60 10.31 38.75
C VAL A 259 16.39 10.04 37.27
N THR A 260 17.17 9.14 36.68
CA THR A 260 16.99 8.69 35.29
C THR A 260 15.66 7.94 35.11
N LYS A 261 15.23 7.12 36.08
CA LYS A 261 13.88 6.51 36.04
C LYS A 261 12.76 7.56 36.01
N ILE A 262 12.85 8.59 36.85
CA ILE A 262 11.90 9.72 36.85
C ILE A 262 11.94 10.47 35.53
N HIS A 263 13.14 10.76 35.01
CA HIS A 263 13.32 11.41 33.72
C HIS A 263 12.64 10.63 32.59
N ASN A 264 12.89 9.32 32.51
CA ASN A 264 12.28 8.45 31.51
C ASN A 264 10.76 8.39 31.66
N GLY A 265 10.23 8.39 32.89
CA GLY A 265 8.79 8.46 33.14
C GLY A 265 8.16 9.77 32.65
N SER A 266 8.86 10.90 32.83
CA SER A 266 8.45 12.21 32.31
C SER A 266 8.48 12.25 30.77
N VAL A 267 9.51 11.67 30.14
CA VAL A 267 9.60 11.55 28.68
C VAL A 267 8.46 10.68 28.13
N PHE A 268 8.21 9.52 28.75
CA PHE A 268 7.11 8.64 28.37
C PHE A 268 5.74 9.35 28.47
N THR A 269 5.50 10.04 29.59
CA THR A 269 4.26 10.82 29.77
C THR A 269 4.12 11.90 28.70
N LYS A 270 5.19 12.65 28.43
CA LYS A 270 5.20 13.67 27.38
C LYS A 270 4.89 13.08 26.01
N ASN A 271 5.49 11.95 25.66
CA ASN A 271 5.27 11.28 24.37
C ASN A 271 3.80 10.82 24.23
N LEU A 272 3.23 10.20 25.25
CA LEU A 272 1.81 9.81 25.24
C LEU A 272 0.88 11.03 25.12
N CYS A 273 1.14 12.11 25.86
CA CYS A 273 0.40 13.36 25.71
C CYS A 273 0.48 13.90 24.27
N SER A 274 1.67 13.89 23.66
CA SER A 274 1.85 14.31 22.27
C SER A 274 1.07 13.44 21.28
N GLN A 275 1.08 12.10 21.44
CA GLN A 275 0.28 11.20 20.61
C GLN A 275 -1.22 11.44 20.76
N MET A 276 -1.71 11.67 21.99
CA MET A 276 -3.11 11.99 22.22
C MET A 276 -3.51 13.31 21.54
N SER A 277 -2.68 14.35 21.65
CA SER A 277 -2.97 15.65 21.05
C SER A 277 -2.88 15.66 19.52
N ALA A 278 -1.95 14.90 18.92
CA ALA A 278 -1.69 14.93 17.48
C ALA A 278 -2.42 13.84 16.68
N VAL A 279 -2.78 12.70 17.31
CA VAL A 279 -3.37 11.55 16.62
C VAL A 279 -4.75 11.21 17.19
N SER A 280 -4.84 10.84 18.47
CA SER A 280 -6.11 10.34 19.04
C SER A 280 -7.20 11.40 19.11
N GLY A 281 -6.86 12.63 19.48
CA GLY A 281 -7.79 13.76 19.57
C GLY A 281 -8.40 14.11 18.22
N PRO A 282 -7.58 14.42 17.20
CA PRO A 282 -8.09 14.69 15.84
C PRO A 282 -8.87 13.53 15.24
N LEU A 283 -8.46 12.27 15.47
CA LEU A 283 -9.21 11.10 15.01
C LEU A 283 -10.59 11.00 15.67
N LEU A 284 -10.68 11.19 16.99
CA LEU A 284 -11.95 11.17 17.71
C LEU A 284 -12.86 12.31 17.24
N GLN A 285 -12.33 13.53 17.12
CA GLN A 285 -13.09 14.68 16.61
C GLN A 285 -13.66 14.39 15.22
N TRP A 286 -12.84 13.85 14.30
CA TRP A 286 -13.30 13.48 12.96
C TRP A 286 -14.41 12.42 13.00
N LEU A 287 -14.33 11.44 13.90
CA LEU A 287 -15.38 10.42 14.06
C LEU A 287 -16.68 11.00 14.60
N GLU A 288 -16.61 11.94 15.55
CA GLU A 288 -17.78 12.67 16.08
C GLU A 288 -18.43 13.53 14.98
N ASP A 289 -17.64 14.33 14.27
CA ASP A 289 -18.11 15.17 13.15
C ASP A 289 -18.74 14.31 12.05
N ARG A 290 -18.13 13.15 11.74
CA ARG A 290 -18.65 12.22 10.73
C ARG A 290 -19.95 11.57 11.17
N LEU A 291 -20.12 11.29 12.47
CA LEU A 291 -21.38 10.77 13.02
C LEU A 291 -22.50 11.81 12.88
N GLU A 292 -22.24 13.08 13.20
CA GLU A 292 -23.19 14.18 13.00
C GLU A 292 -23.59 14.32 11.53
N GLN A 293 -22.62 14.35 10.61
CA GLN A 293 -22.88 14.39 9.16
C GLN A 293 -23.72 13.20 8.69
N ASN A 294 -23.44 11.99 9.20
CA ASN A 294 -24.21 10.80 8.84
C ASN A 294 -25.64 10.84 9.39
N GLN A 295 -25.85 11.41 10.57
CA GLN A 295 -27.19 11.61 11.13
C GLN A 295 -28.00 12.59 10.29
N GLN A 296 -27.39 13.71 9.89
CA GLN A 296 -28.04 14.68 9.00
C GLN A 296 -28.38 14.05 7.64
N HIS A 297 -27.40 13.38 7.00
CA HIS A 297 -27.61 12.73 5.71
C HIS A 297 -28.68 11.62 5.79
N LEU A 298 -28.74 10.87 6.89
CA LEU A 298 -29.79 9.86 7.10
C LEU A 298 -31.18 10.49 7.19
N GLN A 299 -31.32 11.65 7.82
CA GLN A 299 -32.59 12.39 7.87
C GLN A 299 -33.00 12.88 6.48
N GLU A 300 -32.07 13.46 5.72
CA GLU A 300 -32.32 13.93 4.34
C GLU A 300 -32.75 12.77 3.43
N LEU A 301 -32.05 11.64 3.45
CA LEU A 301 -32.40 10.45 2.66
C LEU A 301 -33.74 9.83 3.08
N GLN A 302 -34.08 9.87 4.37
CA GLN A 302 -35.34 9.36 4.86
C GLN A 302 -36.51 10.23 4.38
N GLN A 303 -36.34 11.55 4.37
CA GLN A 303 -37.32 12.48 3.82
C GLN A 303 -37.49 12.26 2.30
N GLU A 304 -36.38 12.21 1.54
CA GLU A 304 -36.41 11.99 0.09
C GLU A 304 -37.10 10.65 -0.25
N LYS A 305 -36.81 9.59 0.52
CA LYS A 305 -37.47 8.29 0.37
C LYS A 305 -38.98 8.40 0.56
N GLU A 306 -39.45 9.14 1.56
CA GLU A 306 -40.88 9.32 1.83
C GLU A 306 -41.57 10.10 0.72
N GLU A 307 -40.95 11.18 0.22
CA GLU A 307 -41.45 11.98 -0.91
C GLU A 307 -41.56 11.13 -2.19
N LEU A 308 -40.52 10.37 -2.54
CA LEU A 308 -40.53 9.49 -3.71
C LEU A 308 -41.57 8.36 -3.60
N MET A 309 -41.74 7.77 -2.41
CA MET A 309 -42.77 6.75 -2.20
C MET A 309 -44.18 7.32 -2.39
N GLN A 310 -44.43 8.55 -1.93
CA GLN A 310 -45.73 9.21 -2.12
C GLN A 310 -46.00 9.48 -3.60
N GLU A 311 -45.02 10.04 -4.33
CA GLU A 311 -45.13 10.30 -5.76
C GLU A 311 -45.41 9.01 -6.55
N LEU A 312 -44.65 7.94 -6.29
CA LEU A 312 -44.85 6.65 -6.94
C LEU A 312 -46.23 6.04 -6.61
N SER A 313 -46.66 6.12 -5.35
CA SER A 313 -47.98 5.60 -4.94
C SER A 313 -49.16 6.35 -5.57
N SER A 314 -48.95 7.59 -6.02
CA SER A 314 -49.98 8.38 -6.69
C SER A 314 -50.15 8.05 -8.18
N LEU A 315 -49.20 7.29 -8.75
CA LEU A 315 -49.20 6.86 -10.15
C LEU A 315 -49.86 5.49 -10.37
N GLU A 316 -50.13 4.73 -9.30
CA GLU A 316 -50.87 3.46 -9.30
C GLU A 316 -52.36 3.67 -9.00
#